data_AF-A0A7X6XQP3-F1
#
_entry.id   AF-A0A7X6XQP3-F1
#
_cell.length_a   1.000
_cell.length_b   1.000
_cell.length_c   1.000
_cell.angle_alpha   90.00
_cell.angle_beta   90.00
_cell.angle_gamma   90.00
#
_symmetry.space_group_name_H-M   'P 1'
#
loop_
_entity.id
_entity.type
_entity.pdbx_description
1 polymer ?
#
loop_
_entity_poly.entity_id
_entity_poly.type
_entity_poly.pdbx_seq_one_letter_code
_entity_poly.pdbx_strand_id
1 'polypeptide(L)'
;GTPTRTTPKDTERLQRLLRRWPRSHWADRGLYALARAAQSGATEADLAAARSLHQRLAEQYPDSPFAPAALLNLGALCARMGDPAEAEQAYQWLIERHPRSQEALEGLQKLTVMLHTGGRPAEALRWTETLRQHARPEDVPLLLQHAGDLLLALGRPDEARVRFTAALTGLDAQIEALDAQIGGREAVPTTLLERHNNLLRTRRALQTTLASLSQ
;
A
#
# COMPACT_ATOMS: atom_id res chain seq x y z
N GLY A 1 3.59 -12.49 18.96
CA GLY A 1 5.03 -12.75 19.19
C GLY A 1 5.83 -11.87 18.27
N THR A 2 6.78 -11.10 18.79
CA THR A 2 7.70 -10.31 17.99
C THR A 2 8.49 -11.24 17.05
N PRO A 3 8.72 -10.88 15.78
CA PRO A 3 9.49 -11.72 14.88
C PRO A 3 10.94 -11.73 15.37
N THR A 4 11.38 -12.86 15.91
CA THR A 4 12.78 -13.13 16.25
C THR A 4 13.64 -12.83 15.03
N ARG A 5 14.60 -11.92 15.19
CA ARG A 5 15.62 -11.60 14.18
C ARG A 5 16.22 -12.89 13.64
N THR A 6 16.06 -13.15 12.34
CA THR A 6 16.58 -14.35 11.67
C THR A 6 18.07 -14.48 11.95
N THR A 7 18.49 -15.58 12.56
CA THR A 7 19.91 -15.78 12.89
C THR A 7 20.70 -16.27 11.66
N PRO A 8 22.05 -16.14 11.64
CA PRO A 8 22.86 -16.71 10.56
C PRO A 8 22.65 -18.21 10.34
N LYS A 9 22.37 -18.98 11.40
CA LYS A 9 22.04 -20.40 11.28
C LYS A 9 20.68 -20.63 10.61
N ASP A 10 19.71 -19.74 10.86
CA ASP A 10 18.40 -19.79 10.22
C ASP A 10 18.50 -19.45 8.73
N THR A 11 19.31 -18.45 8.35
CA THR A 11 19.51 -18.10 6.95
C THR A 11 20.16 -19.25 6.16
N GLU A 12 21.18 -19.92 6.70
CA GLU A 12 21.77 -21.12 6.07
C GLU A 12 20.76 -22.25 5.89
N ARG A 13 19.88 -22.47 6.87
CA ARG A 13 18.83 -23.50 6.80
C ARG A 13 17.82 -23.18 5.70
N LEU A 14 17.39 -21.93 5.61
CA LEU A 14 16.47 -21.45 4.59
C LEU A 14 17.10 -21.51 3.18
N GLN A 15 18.37 -21.13 3.04
CA GLN A 15 19.09 -21.26 1.77
C GLN A 15 19.19 -22.71 1.31
N ARG A 16 19.47 -23.66 2.22
CA ARG A 16 19.47 -25.09 1.89
C ARG A 16 18.07 -25.57 1.49
N LEU A 17 17.03 -25.14 2.19
CA LEU A 17 15.64 -25.45 1.85
C LEU A 17 15.29 -24.99 0.43
N LEU A 18 15.65 -23.76 0.06
CA LEU A 18 15.37 -23.21 -1.25
C LEU A 18 16.16 -23.89 -2.38
N ARG A 19 17.37 -24.36 -2.12
CA ARG A 19 18.15 -25.14 -3.11
C ARG A 19 17.55 -26.53 -3.33
N ARG A 20 17.04 -27.16 -2.26
CA ARG A 20 16.56 -28.55 -2.29
C ARG A 20 15.10 -28.65 -2.74
N TRP A 21 14.27 -27.67 -2.39
CA TRP A 21 12.84 -27.64 -2.69
C TRP A 21 12.38 -26.26 -3.15
N PRO A 22 12.82 -25.82 -4.34
CA PRO A 22 12.58 -24.48 -4.89
C PRO A 22 11.13 -24.20 -5.31
N ARG A 23 10.20 -25.14 -5.14
CA ARG A 23 8.75 -25.00 -5.40
C ARG A 23 7.88 -25.47 -4.22
N SER A 24 8.46 -25.58 -3.02
CA SER A 24 7.69 -25.99 -1.84
C SER A 24 6.83 -24.86 -1.29
N HIS A 25 5.77 -25.19 -0.56
CA HIS A 25 4.93 -24.22 0.17
C HIS A 25 5.68 -23.47 1.30
N TRP A 26 6.95 -23.81 1.56
CA TRP A 26 7.83 -23.09 2.49
C TRP A 26 8.74 -22.09 1.79
N ALA A 27 8.83 -22.15 0.47
CA ALA A 27 9.83 -21.41 -0.29
C ALA A 27 9.53 -19.91 -0.33
N ASP A 28 8.27 -19.52 -0.44
CA ASP A 28 7.84 -18.12 -0.38
C ASP A 28 8.18 -17.47 0.98
N ARG A 29 7.82 -18.12 2.08
CA ARG A 29 8.16 -17.69 3.44
C ARG A 29 9.68 -17.63 3.65
N GLY A 30 10.40 -18.62 3.13
CA GLY A 30 11.86 -18.67 3.21
C GLY A 30 12.52 -17.54 2.43
N LEU A 31 12.06 -17.27 1.22
CA LEU A 31 12.50 -16.13 0.41
C LEU A 31 12.23 -14.81 1.15
N TYR A 32 11.03 -14.62 1.70
CA TYR A 32 10.69 -13.41 2.43
C TYR A 32 11.56 -13.20 3.67
N ALA A 33 11.77 -14.27 4.47
CA ALA A 33 12.59 -14.19 5.67
C ALA A 33 14.07 -13.92 5.37
N LEU A 34 14.61 -14.52 4.29
CA LEU A 34 15.96 -14.23 3.81
C LEU A 34 16.09 -12.80 3.28
N ALA A 35 15.10 -12.32 2.52
CA ALA A 35 15.10 -10.96 1.97
C ALA A 35 15.14 -9.93 3.11
N ARG A 36 14.31 -10.11 4.13
CA ARG A 36 14.30 -9.25 5.33
C ARG A 36 15.60 -9.32 6.13
N ALA A 37 16.21 -10.50 6.23
CA ALA A 37 17.50 -10.65 6.89
C ALA A 37 18.60 -9.89 6.14
N ALA A 38 18.65 -10.04 4.81
CA ALA A 38 19.58 -9.31 3.96
C ALA A 38 19.34 -7.79 4.01
N GLN A 39 18.08 -7.34 4.02
CA GLN A 39 17.74 -5.91 4.09
C GLN A 39 18.20 -5.23 5.39
N SER A 40 18.40 -6.01 6.46
CA SER A 40 18.96 -5.53 7.74
C SER A 40 20.48 -5.40 7.75
N GLY A 41 21.15 -5.90 6.70
CA GLY A 41 22.57 -5.67 6.45
C GLY A 41 22.87 -4.22 6.11
N ALA A 42 24.15 -3.86 6.17
CA ALA A 42 24.64 -2.49 5.96
C ALA A 42 25.50 -2.35 4.69
N THR A 43 25.68 -3.43 3.93
CA THR A 43 26.52 -3.43 2.73
C THR A 43 25.69 -3.41 1.45
N GLU A 44 26.25 -2.87 0.38
CA GLU A 44 25.64 -2.88 -0.95
C GLU A 44 25.30 -4.30 -1.42
N ALA A 45 26.15 -5.27 -1.07
CA ALA A 45 25.93 -6.68 -1.37
C ALA A 45 24.69 -7.24 -0.66
N ASP A 46 24.44 -6.82 0.59
CA ASP A 46 23.25 -7.22 1.34
C ASP A 46 21.98 -6.62 0.72
N LEU A 47 22.04 -5.36 0.27
CA LEU A 47 20.93 -4.70 -0.41
C LEU A 47 20.63 -5.38 -1.75
N ALA A 48 21.64 -5.69 -2.55
CA ALA A 48 21.49 -6.41 -3.80
C ALA A 48 20.89 -7.81 -3.58
N ALA A 49 21.32 -8.51 -2.52
CA ALA A 49 20.74 -9.81 -2.14
C ALA A 49 19.26 -9.69 -1.74
N ALA A 50 18.91 -8.69 -0.92
CA ALA A 50 17.52 -8.43 -0.52
C ALA A 50 16.63 -8.14 -1.73
N ARG A 51 17.11 -7.32 -2.68
CA ARG A 51 16.43 -6.99 -3.93
C ARG A 51 16.13 -8.26 -4.74
N SER A 52 17.17 -9.07 -4.98
CA SER A 52 17.03 -10.32 -5.72
C SER A 52 16.02 -11.29 -5.06
N LEU A 53 16.05 -11.39 -3.73
CA LEU A 53 15.15 -12.29 -3.00
C LEU A 53 13.69 -11.81 -3.02
N HIS A 54 13.43 -10.51 -2.88
CA HIS A 54 12.08 -9.95 -3.02
C HIS A 54 11.54 -10.10 -4.43
N GLN A 55 12.35 -9.80 -5.44
CA GLN A 55 11.99 -9.97 -6.85
C GLN A 55 11.63 -11.42 -7.16
N ARG A 56 12.47 -12.38 -6.75
CA ARG A 56 12.19 -13.81 -6.93
C ARG A 56 10.90 -14.25 -6.26
N LEU A 57 10.57 -13.72 -5.08
CA LEU A 57 9.30 -14.03 -4.42
C LEU A 57 8.13 -13.54 -5.26
N ALA A 58 8.15 -12.28 -5.68
CA ALA A 58 7.08 -11.68 -6.46
C ALA A 58 6.88 -12.32 -7.85
N GLU A 59 7.95 -12.84 -8.45
CA GLU A 59 7.91 -13.50 -9.77
C GLU A 59 7.52 -14.98 -9.68
N GLN A 60 8.09 -15.72 -8.73
CA GLN A 60 7.91 -17.17 -8.65
C GLN A 60 6.68 -17.56 -7.82
N TYR A 61 6.22 -16.68 -6.93
CA TYR A 61 5.13 -16.91 -6.01
C TYR A 61 4.16 -15.72 -5.97
N PRO A 62 3.58 -15.31 -7.11
CA PRO A 62 2.71 -14.14 -7.17
C PRO A 62 1.50 -14.28 -6.23
N ASP A 63 0.94 -15.48 -6.04
CA ASP A 63 -0.22 -15.68 -5.17
C ASP A 63 0.13 -15.83 -3.67
N SER A 64 1.41 -15.71 -3.31
CA SER A 64 1.85 -15.82 -1.92
C SER A 64 1.27 -14.69 -1.06
N PRO A 65 0.87 -14.95 0.21
CA PRO A 65 0.53 -13.88 1.14
C PRO A 65 1.71 -12.92 1.43
N PHE A 66 2.94 -13.31 1.07
CA PHE A 66 4.13 -12.46 1.19
C PHE A 66 4.41 -11.62 -0.06
N ALA A 67 3.76 -11.90 -1.20
CA ALA A 67 4.01 -11.20 -2.46
C ALA A 67 3.73 -9.69 -2.40
N PRO A 68 2.61 -9.22 -1.79
CA PRO A 68 2.38 -7.79 -1.66
C PRO A 68 3.48 -7.08 -0.85
N ALA A 69 3.85 -7.65 0.30
CA ALA A 69 4.93 -7.11 1.13
C ALA A 69 6.29 -7.18 0.44
N ALA A 70 6.55 -8.22 -0.36
CA ALA A 70 7.79 -8.33 -1.12
C ALA A 70 7.91 -7.24 -2.20
N LEU A 71 6.84 -6.96 -2.94
CA LEU A 71 6.83 -5.89 -3.95
C LEU A 71 6.96 -4.50 -3.31
N LEU A 72 6.29 -4.25 -2.18
CA LEU A 72 6.43 -2.99 -1.44
C LEU A 72 7.88 -2.79 -0.97
N ASN A 73 8.48 -3.83 -0.40
CA ASN A 73 9.88 -3.77 0.07
C ASN A 73 10.87 -3.68 -1.10
N LEU A 74 10.61 -4.36 -2.21
CA LEU A 74 11.40 -4.23 -3.44
C LEU A 74 11.43 -2.78 -3.92
N GLY A 75 10.25 -2.15 -4.03
CA GLY A 75 10.16 -0.76 -4.45
C GLY A 75 10.90 0.20 -3.52
N ALA A 76 10.74 0.02 -2.20
CA ALA A 76 11.43 0.85 -1.21
C ALA A 76 12.94 0.66 -1.25
N LEU A 77 13.40 -0.56 -1.50
CA LEU A 77 14.79 -0.90 -1.60
C LEU A 77 15.42 -0.30 -2.86
N CYS A 78 14.80 -0.47 -4.03
CA CYS A 78 15.25 0.16 -5.28
C CYS A 78 15.32 1.68 -5.16
N ALA A 79 14.34 2.33 -4.52
CA ALA A 79 14.37 3.76 -4.29
C ALA A 79 15.57 4.17 -3.41
N ARG A 80 15.88 3.38 -2.38
CA ARG A 80 17.03 3.61 -1.49
C ARG A 80 18.38 3.43 -2.19
N MET A 81 18.47 2.50 -3.15
CA MET A 81 19.69 2.25 -3.93
C MET A 81 19.88 3.25 -5.08
N GLY A 82 18.95 4.20 -5.27
CA GLY A 82 19.05 5.18 -6.35
C GLY A 82 18.53 4.68 -7.70
N ASP A 83 17.70 3.63 -7.71
CA ASP A 83 17.06 3.05 -8.88
C ASP A 83 15.55 3.41 -8.92
N PRO A 84 15.17 4.68 -9.20
CA PRO A 84 13.77 5.11 -9.15
C PRO A 84 12.89 4.42 -10.20
N ALA A 85 13.44 4.04 -11.36
CA ALA A 85 12.68 3.36 -12.40
C ALA A 85 12.19 1.97 -11.94
N GLU A 86 13.05 1.22 -11.24
CA GLU A 86 12.67 -0.08 -10.71
C GLU A 86 11.78 0.03 -9.48
N ALA A 87 11.99 1.06 -8.66
CA ALA A 87 11.10 1.35 -7.56
C ALA A 87 9.67 1.62 -8.03
N GLU A 88 9.55 2.46 -9.06
CA GLU A 88 8.28 2.72 -9.74
C GLU A 88 7.65 1.42 -10.24
N GLN A 89 8.40 0.61 -11.01
CA GLN A 89 7.90 -0.65 -11.56
C GLN A 89 7.39 -1.62 -10.48
N ALA A 90 8.09 -1.73 -9.35
CA ALA A 90 7.70 -2.60 -8.25
C ALA A 90 6.38 -2.16 -7.59
N TYR A 91 6.17 -0.85 -7.39
CA TYR A 91 4.90 -0.33 -6.86
C TYR A 91 3.76 -0.46 -7.88
N GLN A 92 4.04 -0.31 -9.17
CA GLN A 92 3.06 -0.54 -10.22
C GLN A 92 2.59 -2.00 -10.23
N TRP A 93 3.52 -2.97 -10.20
CA TRP A 93 3.16 -4.38 -10.09
C TRP A 93 2.39 -4.70 -8.82
N LEU A 94 2.68 -4.04 -7.71
CA LEU A 94 1.94 -4.21 -6.46
C LEU A 94 0.47 -3.79 -6.62
N ILE A 95 0.23 -2.64 -7.25
CA ILE A 95 -1.13 -2.14 -7.52
C ILE A 95 -1.87 -3.06 -8.48
N GLU A 96 -1.22 -3.52 -9.54
CA GLU A 96 -1.84 -4.39 -10.56
C GLU A 96 -2.17 -5.78 -10.03
N ARG A 97 -1.24 -6.40 -9.30
CA ARG A 97 -1.33 -7.81 -8.90
C ARG A 97 -2.02 -8.00 -7.56
N HIS A 98 -1.95 -7.00 -6.67
CA HIS A 98 -2.50 -7.10 -5.31
C HIS A 98 -3.37 -5.88 -4.94
N PRO A 99 -4.33 -5.47 -5.76
CA PRO A 99 -5.08 -4.22 -5.56
C PRO A 99 -5.93 -4.17 -4.27
N ARG A 100 -6.11 -5.31 -3.59
CA ARG A 100 -6.88 -5.42 -2.34
C ARG A 100 -6.00 -5.56 -1.09
N SER A 101 -4.68 -5.46 -1.23
CA SER A 101 -3.77 -5.53 -0.09
C SER A 101 -3.57 -4.14 0.51
N GLN A 102 -3.24 -4.09 1.80
CA GLN A 102 -2.88 -2.83 2.45
C GLN A 102 -1.59 -2.26 1.82
N GLU A 103 -0.68 -3.15 1.44
CA GLU A 103 0.57 -2.79 0.78
C GLU A 103 0.34 -2.07 -0.55
N ALA A 104 -0.75 -2.35 -1.28
CA ALA A 104 -1.06 -1.62 -2.51
C ALA A 104 -1.44 -0.16 -2.24
N LEU A 105 -2.12 0.15 -1.13
CA LEU A 105 -2.37 1.53 -0.70
C LEU A 105 -1.06 2.23 -0.34
N GLU A 106 -0.18 1.55 0.42
CA GLU A 106 1.14 2.09 0.79
C GLU A 106 2.06 2.28 -0.43
N GLY A 107 2.03 1.34 -1.37
CA GLY A 107 2.74 1.41 -2.64
C GLY A 107 2.25 2.56 -3.51
N LEU A 108 0.93 2.76 -3.59
CA LEU A 108 0.34 3.90 -4.30
C LEU A 108 0.79 5.23 -3.70
N GLN A 109 0.85 5.37 -2.38
CA GLN A 109 1.34 6.59 -1.74
C GLN A 109 2.80 6.89 -2.14
N LYS A 110 3.67 5.87 -2.07
CA LYS A 110 5.08 6.02 -2.46
C LYS A 110 5.22 6.36 -3.94
N LEU A 111 4.48 5.66 -4.80
CA LEU A 111 4.44 5.90 -6.24
C LEU A 111 3.92 7.30 -6.56
N THR A 112 2.88 7.77 -5.87
CA THR A 112 2.33 9.12 -6.05
C THR A 112 3.38 10.17 -5.73
N VAL A 113 4.08 10.06 -4.60
CA VAL A 113 5.15 11.00 -4.25
C VAL A 113 6.23 11.02 -5.32
N MET A 114 6.69 9.84 -5.77
CA MET A 114 7.72 9.74 -6.81
C MET A 114 7.28 10.37 -8.14
N LEU A 115 6.06 10.10 -8.58
CA LEU A 115 5.52 10.66 -9.82
C LEU A 115 5.29 12.16 -9.69
N HIS A 116 4.83 12.64 -8.53
CA HIS A 116 4.59 14.05 -8.30
C HIS A 116 5.91 14.85 -8.29
N THR A 117 6.94 14.39 -7.57
CA THR A 117 8.26 15.02 -7.57
C THR A 117 8.94 14.93 -8.93
N GLY A 118 8.64 13.89 -9.72
CA GLY A 118 9.05 13.75 -11.11
C GLY A 118 8.23 14.55 -12.12
N GLY A 119 7.31 15.43 -11.69
CA GLY A 119 6.51 16.25 -12.60
C GLY A 119 5.45 15.47 -13.40
N ARG A 120 5.06 14.27 -12.94
CA ARG A 120 4.09 13.35 -13.56
C ARG A 120 2.81 13.15 -12.72
N PRO A 121 2.16 14.20 -12.16
CA PRO A 121 0.96 14.02 -11.32
C PRO A 121 -0.24 13.41 -12.07
N ALA A 122 -0.33 13.61 -13.39
CA ALA A 122 -1.36 12.98 -14.22
C ALA A 122 -1.25 11.44 -14.23
N GLU A 123 -0.03 10.91 -14.10
CA GLU A 123 0.20 9.48 -14.02
C GLU A 123 -0.11 8.92 -12.63
N ALA A 124 0.20 9.67 -11.57
CA ALA A 124 -0.22 9.31 -10.23
C ALA A 124 -1.74 9.19 -10.13
N LEU A 125 -2.47 10.08 -10.80
CA LEU A 125 -3.93 10.02 -10.89
C LEU A 125 -4.41 8.76 -11.60
N ARG A 126 -3.76 8.36 -12.71
CA ARG A 126 -4.08 7.11 -13.41
C ARG A 126 -3.88 5.90 -12.51
N TRP A 127 -2.75 5.80 -11.82
CA TRP A 127 -2.47 4.69 -10.91
C TRP A 127 -3.43 4.62 -9.73
N THR A 128 -3.85 5.77 -9.21
CA THR A 128 -4.90 5.86 -8.19
C THR A 128 -6.20 5.27 -8.69
N GLU A 129 -6.57 5.59 -9.94
CA GLU A 129 -7.79 5.09 -10.55
C GLU A 129 -7.72 3.60 -10.87
N THR A 130 -6.56 3.10 -11.30
CA THR A 130 -6.30 1.67 -11.49
C THR A 130 -6.51 0.89 -10.20
N LEU A 131 -5.93 1.35 -9.07
CA LEU A 131 -6.12 0.70 -7.78
C LEU A 131 -7.60 0.71 -7.37
N ARG A 132 -8.29 1.84 -7.57
CA ARG A 132 -9.69 2.02 -7.19
C ARG A 132 -10.64 1.03 -7.87
N GLN A 133 -10.35 0.59 -9.10
CA GLN A 133 -11.21 -0.35 -9.83
C GLN A 133 -11.37 -1.71 -9.13
N HIS A 134 -10.39 -2.11 -8.32
CA HIS A 134 -10.35 -3.42 -7.67
C HIS A 134 -10.22 -3.35 -6.15
N ALA A 135 -10.06 -2.14 -5.60
CA ALA A 135 -9.98 -1.88 -4.17
C ALA A 135 -11.21 -2.37 -3.41
N ARG A 136 -11.04 -2.57 -2.10
CA ARG A 136 -12.16 -2.93 -1.24
C ARG A 136 -13.07 -1.71 -1.04
N PRO A 137 -14.39 -1.88 -0.87
CA PRO A 137 -15.31 -0.75 -0.68
C PRO A 137 -14.90 0.19 0.46
N GLU A 138 -14.30 -0.35 1.53
CA GLU A 138 -13.79 0.44 2.65
C GLU A 138 -12.67 1.43 2.27
N ASP A 139 -11.88 1.10 1.24
CA ASP A 139 -10.71 1.89 0.82
C ASP A 139 -11.06 2.92 -0.28
N VAL A 140 -12.21 2.75 -0.94
CA VAL A 140 -12.63 3.60 -2.07
C VAL A 140 -12.69 5.09 -1.71
N PRO A 141 -13.24 5.53 -0.56
CA PRO A 141 -13.28 6.95 -0.23
C PRO A 141 -11.90 7.58 -0.08
N LEU A 142 -10.93 6.84 0.47
CA LEU A 142 -9.53 7.28 0.57
C LEU A 142 -8.93 7.51 -0.83
N LEU A 143 -9.15 6.57 -1.75
CA LEU A 143 -8.65 6.67 -3.13
C LEU A 143 -9.31 7.82 -3.91
N LEU A 144 -10.60 8.07 -3.68
CA LEU A 144 -11.31 9.20 -4.28
C LEU A 144 -10.81 10.54 -3.73
N GLN A 145 -10.55 10.63 -2.42
CA GLN A 145 -9.93 11.81 -1.83
C GLN A 145 -8.56 12.07 -2.46
N HIS A 146 -7.70 11.04 -2.51
CA HIS A 146 -6.36 11.14 -3.11
C HIS A 146 -6.40 11.55 -4.59
N ALA A 147 -7.37 11.03 -5.35
CA ALA A 147 -7.60 11.46 -6.74
C ALA A 147 -8.02 12.94 -6.81
N GLY A 148 -8.87 13.41 -5.90
CA GLY A 148 -9.25 14.82 -5.81
C GLY A 148 -8.06 15.74 -5.53
N ASP A 149 -7.19 15.36 -4.59
CA ASP A 149 -5.97 16.12 -4.27
C ASP A 149 -5.04 16.23 -5.48
N LEU A 150 -4.87 15.13 -6.23
CA LEU A 150 -4.10 15.13 -7.48
C LEU A 150 -4.73 15.98 -8.57
N LEU A 151 -6.07 16.01 -8.67
CA LEU A 151 -6.79 16.85 -9.62
C LEU A 151 -6.64 18.34 -9.29
N LEU A 152 -6.60 18.72 -8.01
CA LEU A 152 -6.27 20.09 -7.60
C LEU A 152 -4.85 20.46 -8.02
N ALA A 153 -3.87 19.59 -7.77
CA ALA A 153 -2.49 19.81 -8.21
C ALA A 153 -2.35 19.93 -9.74
N LEU A 154 -3.27 19.33 -10.50
CA LEU A 154 -3.35 19.43 -11.95
C LEU A 154 -4.13 20.67 -12.45
N GLY A 155 -4.66 21.51 -11.56
CA GLY A 155 -5.49 22.66 -11.93
C GLY A 155 -6.87 22.27 -12.48
N ARG A 156 -7.41 21.12 -12.05
CA ARG A 156 -8.72 20.57 -12.47
C ARG A 156 -9.72 20.57 -11.31
N PRO A 157 -10.10 21.74 -10.76
CA PRO A 157 -10.91 21.85 -9.55
C PRO A 157 -12.34 21.30 -9.71
N ASP A 158 -12.94 21.42 -10.88
CA ASP A 158 -14.28 20.88 -11.14
C ASP A 158 -14.33 19.36 -11.01
N GLU A 159 -13.32 18.68 -11.54
CA GLU A 159 -13.21 17.23 -11.41
C GLU A 159 -12.81 16.83 -9.99
N ALA A 160 -11.95 17.60 -9.33
CA ALA A 160 -11.61 17.38 -7.93
C ALA A 160 -12.87 17.43 -7.04
N ARG A 161 -13.75 18.41 -7.28
CA ARG A 161 -15.04 18.53 -6.59
C ARG A 161 -15.87 17.26 -6.75
N VAL A 162 -15.98 16.72 -7.97
CA VAL A 162 -16.70 15.46 -8.23
C VAL A 162 -16.10 14.30 -7.41
N ARG A 163 -14.76 14.19 -7.37
CA ARG A 163 -14.09 13.13 -6.59
C ARG A 163 -14.30 13.27 -5.09
N PHE A 164 -14.18 14.48 -4.56
CA PHE A 164 -14.41 14.75 -3.14
C PHE A 164 -15.87 14.53 -2.74
N THR A 165 -16.85 14.90 -3.57
CA THR A 165 -18.26 14.61 -3.31
C THR A 165 -18.49 13.10 -3.23
N ALA A 166 -17.95 12.32 -4.19
CA ALA A 166 -18.05 10.87 -4.17
C ALA A 166 -17.36 10.24 -2.94
N ALA A 167 -16.20 10.77 -2.54
CA ALA A 167 -15.52 10.36 -1.31
C ALA A 167 -16.36 10.63 -0.07
N LEU A 168 -16.99 11.81 0.06
CA LEU A 168 -17.90 12.12 1.16
C LEU A 168 -19.06 11.15 1.23
N THR A 169 -19.73 10.86 0.11
CA THR A 169 -20.84 9.90 0.08
C THR A 169 -20.41 8.52 0.58
N GLY A 170 -19.21 8.07 0.19
CA GLY A 170 -18.68 6.80 0.67
C GLY A 170 -18.31 6.82 2.16
N LEU A 171 -17.77 7.94 2.67
CA LEU A 171 -17.50 8.11 4.10
C LEU A 171 -18.79 8.13 4.93
N ASP A 172 -19.82 8.82 4.46
CA ASP A 172 -21.13 8.89 5.11
C ASP A 172 -21.72 7.49 5.27
N ALA A 173 -21.71 6.68 4.20
CA ALA A 173 -22.18 5.30 4.25
C ALA A 173 -21.38 4.43 5.25
N GLN A 174 -20.06 4.62 5.35
CA GLN A 174 -19.25 3.90 6.33
C GLN A 174 -19.53 4.34 7.78
N ILE A 175 -19.76 5.64 7.99
CA ILE A 175 -20.11 6.20 9.29
C ILE A 175 -21.46 5.66 9.74
N GLU A 176 -22.47 5.71 8.88
CA GLU A 176 -23.81 5.16 9.16
C GLU A 176 -23.75 3.67 9.51
N ALA A 177 -22.96 2.88 8.78
CA ALA A 177 -22.76 1.47 9.08
C ALA A 177 -22.11 1.24 10.46
N LEU A 178 -21.17 2.11 10.87
CA LEU A 178 -20.57 2.03 12.20
C LEU A 178 -21.52 2.52 13.29
N ASP A 179 -22.31 3.56 13.05
CA ASP A 179 -23.32 4.05 13.99
C ASP A 179 -24.33 2.96 14.32
N ALA A 180 -24.79 2.21 13.32
CA ALA A 180 -25.66 1.06 13.53
C ALA A 180 -24.98 -0.04 14.39
N GLN A 181 -23.67 -0.26 14.22
CA GLN A 181 -22.92 -1.23 15.03
C GLN A 181 -22.68 -0.77 16.47
N ILE A 182 -22.57 0.54 16.69
CA ILE A 182 -22.36 1.18 17.99
C ILE A 182 -23.67 1.22 18.78
N GLY A 183 -24.76 1.70 18.18
CA GLY A 183 -26.05 1.93 18.84
C GLY A 183 -26.73 0.68 19.39
N GLY A 184 -26.34 -0.51 18.93
CA GLY A 184 -26.85 -1.80 19.42
C GLY A 184 -26.04 -2.45 20.55
N ARG A 185 -25.03 -1.78 21.12
CA ARG A 185 -24.11 -2.37 22.10
C ARG A 185 -24.16 -1.69 23.46
N GLU A 186 -24.24 -2.48 24.53
CA GLU A 186 -24.04 -2.01 25.90
C GLU A 186 -22.58 -1.58 26.17
N ALA A 187 -21.62 -2.27 25.52
CA ALA A 187 -20.20 -1.95 25.58
C ALA A 187 -19.60 -1.87 24.17
N VAL A 188 -19.08 -0.69 23.82
CA VAL A 188 -18.52 -0.42 22.50
C VAL A 188 -16.99 -0.63 22.54
N PRO A 189 -16.41 -1.47 21.66
CA PRO A 189 -14.97 -1.64 21.60
C PRO A 189 -14.25 -0.33 21.25
N THR A 190 -13.12 -0.05 21.91
CA THR A 190 -12.33 1.17 21.68
C THR A 190 -11.86 1.29 20.23
N THR A 191 -11.50 0.17 19.61
CA THR A 191 -11.09 0.11 18.19
C THR A 191 -12.20 0.54 17.23
N LEU A 192 -13.46 0.27 17.57
CA LEU A 192 -14.62 0.69 16.79
C LEU A 192 -14.83 2.20 16.90
N LEU A 193 -14.71 2.74 18.12
CA LEU A 193 -14.80 4.19 18.38
C LEU A 193 -13.67 4.96 17.69
N GLU A 194 -12.43 4.45 17.75
CA GLU A 194 -11.29 5.04 17.07
C GLU A 194 -11.51 5.12 15.56
N ARG A 195 -11.98 4.02 14.95
CA ARG A 195 -12.31 4.00 13.52
C ARG A 195 -13.39 5.03 13.19
N HIS A 196 -14.48 5.05 13.96
CA HIS A 196 -15.58 5.99 13.74
C HIS A 196 -15.11 7.46 13.85
N ASN A 197 -14.35 7.79 14.90
CA ASN A 197 -13.78 9.13 15.10
C ASN A 197 -12.82 9.53 13.98
N ASN A 198 -12.03 8.58 13.45
CA ASN A 198 -11.17 8.84 12.29
C ASN A 198 -11.99 9.22 11.06
N LEU A 199 -13.06 8.47 10.75
CA LEU A 199 -13.92 8.78 9.61
C LEU A 199 -14.61 10.14 9.76
N LEU A 200 -15.11 10.48 10.94
CA LEU A 200 -15.70 11.80 11.21
C LEU A 200 -14.71 12.95 10.99
N ARG A 201 -13.45 12.78 11.41
CA ARG A 201 -12.40 13.77 11.18
C ARG A 201 -12.11 13.95 9.70
N THR A 202 -11.93 12.84 8.97
CA THR A 202 -11.69 12.87 7.52
C THR A 202 -12.86 13.51 6.77
N ARG A 203 -14.10 13.14 7.11
CA ARG A 203 -15.31 13.72 6.54
C ARG A 203 -15.37 15.24 6.73
N ARG A 204 -15.11 15.73 7.94
CA ARG A 204 -15.13 17.18 8.24
C ARG A 204 -14.07 17.93 7.43
N ALA A 205 -12.85 17.40 7.37
CA ALA A 205 -11.78 18.01 6.58
C ALA A 205 -12.17 18.11 5.10
N LEU A 206 -12.75 17.03 4.56
CA LEU A 206 -13.18 16.98 3.16
C LEU A 206 -14.34 17.93 2.85
N GLN A 207 -15.28 18.11 3.78
CA GLN A 207 -16.35 19.11 3.68
C GLN A 207 -15.79 20.53 3.61
N THR A 208 -14.78 20.84 4.43
CA THR A 208 -14.11 22.16 4.39
C THR A 208 -13.44 22.40 3.04
N THR A 209 -12.70 21.41 2.52
CA THR A 209 -12.09 21.50 1.19
C THR A 209 -13.13 21.74 0.10
N LEU A 210 -14.23 21.00 0.09
CA LEU A 210 -15.31 21.19 -0.88
C LEU A 210 -15.98 22.56 -0.81
N ALA A 211 -16.19 23.09 0.41
CA ALA A 211 -16.73 24.43 0.59
C ALA A 211 -15.80 25.49 -0.03
N SER A 212 -14.48 25.34 0.12
CA SER A 212 -13.52 26.28 -0.49
C SER A 212 -13.46 26.22 -2.02
N LEU A 213 -13.82 25.08 -2.63
CA LEU A 213 -13.85 24.93 -4.09
C LEU A 213 -15.15 25.46 -4.73
N SER A 214 -16.13 25.83 -3.91
CA SER A 214 -17.43 26.33 -4.37
C SER A 214 -17.55 27.86 -4.30
N GLN A 215 -16.50 28.54 -3.83
CA GLN A 215 -16.38 30.00 -3.75
C GLN A 215 -15.52 30.52 -4.89
#